data_AF-A0A432RXI2-F1
#
_entry.id   AF-A0A432RXI2-F1
#
_cell.length_a   1.000
_cell.length_b   1.000
_cell.length_c   1.000
_cell.angle_alpha   90.00
_cell.angle_beta   90.00
_cell.angle_gamma   90.00
#
_symmetry.space_group_name_H-M   'P 1'
#
loop_
_entity.id
_entity.type
_entity.pdbx_description
1 polymer ?
#
loop_
_entity_poly.entity_id
_entity_poly.type
_entity_poly.pdbx_seq_one_letter_code
_entity_poly.pdbx_strand_id
1 'polypeptide(L)' 'SKEKIYIYVPINKINSIKNKKIYINGKESNFKIAYVKKVADDKFVTSYKVKLVGNYPTISEVVKIDFK' A
#
# COMPACT_ATOMS: atom_id res chain seq x y z
N SER A 1 -5.07 11.54 -14.20
CA SER A 1 -5.92 10.90 -13.19
C SER A 1 -5.07 10.45 -12.01
N LYS A 2 -5.56 10.58 -10.76
CA LYS A 2 -4.88 10.04 -9.57
C LYS A 2 -5.38 8.61 -9.35
N GLU A 3 -4.52 7.63 -9.53
CA GLU A 3 -4.81 6.22 -9.33
C GLU A 3 -4.85 5.87 -7.85
N LYS A 4 -5.71 4.92 -7.49
CA LYS A 4 -5.94 4.49 -6.11
C LYS A 4 -5.66 2.99 -6.02
N ILE A 5 -4.67 2.62 -5.23
CA ILE A 5 -4.33 1.22 -4.97
C ILE A 5 -4.69 0.87 -3.54
N TYR A 6 -5.28 -0.31 -3.35
CA TYR A 6 -5.53 -0.88 -2.03
C TYR A 6 -4.66 -2.11 -1.85
N ILE A 7 -3.89 -2.12 -0.77
CA ILE A 7 -3.11 -3.29 -0.36
C ILE A 7 -3.48 -3.68 1.06
N TYR A 8 -3.27 -4.96 1.38
CA TYR A 8 -3.40 -5.48 2.73
C TYR A 8 -2.01 -5.75 3.29
N VAL A 9 -1.69 -5.08 4.39
CA VAL A 9 -0.39 -5.20 5.05
C VAL A 9 -0.61 -5.81 6.44
N PRO A 10 0.10 -6.90 6.80
CA PRO A 10 -0.01 -7.49 8.12
C PRO A 10 0.47 -6.52 9.22
N ILE A 11 -0.04 -6.66 10.44
CA ILE A 11 0.28 -5.76 11.57
C ILE A 11 1.76 -5.69 11.88
N ASN A 12 2.51 -6.79 11.77
CA ASN A 12 3.95 -6.82 12.03
C ASN A 12 4.77 -6.02 11.01
N LYS A 13 4.22 -5.70 9.83
CA LYS A 13 4.90 -4.95 8.77
C LYS A 13 4.44 -3.49 8.65
N ILE A 14 3.37 -3.08 9.34
CA ILE A 14 2.80 -1.73 9.17
C ILE A 14 3.77 -0.61 9.59
N ASN A 15 4.55 -0.84 10.65
CA ASN A 15 5.52 0.16 11.11
C ASN A 15 6.68 0.31 10.11
N SER A 16 7.03 -0.76 9.39
CA SER A 16 8.08 -0.71 8.37
C SER A 16 7.68 0.07 7.12
N ILE A 17 6.39 0.17 6.77
CA ILE A 17 5.99 0.77 5.48
C ILE A 17 5.84 2.30 5.53
N LYS A 18 5.66 2.90 6.71
CA LYS A 18 5.35 4.34 6.82
C LYS A 18 6.47 5.25 6.31
N ASN A 19 7.72 4.84 6.48
CA ASN A 19 8.89 5.64 6.10
C ASN A 19 9.64 5.09 4.88
N LYS A 20 9.08 4.08 4.21
CA LYS A 20 9.74 3.44 3.07
C LYS A 20 9.31 4.03 1.74
N LYS A 21 10.21 3.95 0.77
CA LYS A 21 9.91 4.29 -0.61
C LYS A 21 9.04 3.18 -1.21
N ILE A 22 8.06 3.59 -2.00
CA ILE A 22 7.13 2.68 -2.66
C ILE A 22 7.66 2.42 -4.07
N TYR A 23 7.82 1.16 -4.41
CA TYR A 23 8.20 0.72 -5.73
C TYR A 23 7.06 -0.05 -6.37
N ILE A 24 6.74 0.25 -7.62
CA ILE A 24 5.75 -0.48 -8.42
C ILE A 24 6.50 -1.13 -9.58
N ASN A 25 6.43 -2.46 -9.69
CA ASN A 25 7.18 -3.25 -10.67
C ASN A 25 8.69 -2.94 -10.66
N GLY A 26 9.26 -2.74 -9.47
CA GLY A 26 10.67 -2.41 -9.29
C GLY A 26 11.07 -0.96 -9.60
N LYS A 27 10.14 -0.11 -10.08
CA LYS A 27 10.40 1.31 -10.34
C LYS A 27 9.95 2.16 -9.15
N GLU A 28 10.79 3.12 -8.75
CA GLU A 28 10.44 4.07 -7.70
C GLU A 28 9.19 4.85 -8.12
N SER A 29 8.24 4.94 -7.20
CA SER A 29 6.92 5.46 -7.46
C SER A 29 6.64 6.64 -6.55
N ASN A 30 5.98 7.67 -7.10
CA ASN A 30 5.54 8.85 -6.36
C ASN A 30 4.24 8.61 -5.57
N PHE A 31 3.87 7.35 -5.33
CA PHE A 31 2.70 7.00 -4.55
C PHE A 31 2.91 7.37 -3.09
N LYS A 32 1.85 7.90 -2.48
CA LYS A 32 1.81 8.24 -1.07
C LYS A 32 0.72 7.44 -0.38
N ILE A 33 0.98 7.08 0.87
CA ILE A 33 -0.04 6.49 1.73
C ILE A 33 -1.07 7.58 2.02
N ALA A 34 -2.28 7.42 1.50
CA ALA A 34 -3.39 8.34 1.74
C ALA A 34 -4.04 8.07 3.09
N TYR A 35 -4.32 6.82 3.41
CA TYR A 35 -4.75 6.41 4.73
C TYR A 35 -4.47 4.93 4.99
N VAL A 36 -4.43 4.58 6.27
CA VAL A 36 -4.30 3.22 6.75
C VAL A 36 -5.54 2.90 7.59
N LYS A 37 -6.36 1.93 7.16
CA LYS A 37 -7.53 1.46 7.90
C LYS A 37 -7.21 0.13 8.57
N LYS A 38 -7.48 0.03 9.88
CA LYS A 38 -7.39 -1.25 10.60
C LYS A 38 -8.45 -2.21 10.06
N VAL A 39 -8.02 -3.42 9.71
CA VAL A 39 -8.90 -4.56 9.43
C VAL A 39 -8.64 -5.55 10.56
N ALA A 40 -9.60 -5.64 11.46
CA ALA A 40 -9.51 -6.48 12.64
C ALA A 40 -10.68 -7.45 12.63
N ASP A 41 -10.40 -8.67 13.07
CA ASP A 41 -11.43 -9.60 13.54
C ASP A 41 -11.76 -9.24 15.00
N ASP A 42 -12.85 -9.79 15.55
CA ASP A 42 -13.42 -9.43 16.88
C ASP A 42 -12.39 -9.30 18.02
N LYS A 43 -11.25 -10.01 17.95
CA LYS A 43 -10.23 -10.04 19.00
C LYS A 43 -8.87 -9.45 18.61
N PHE A 44 -8.51 -9.38 17.33
CA PHE A 44 -7.16 -8.98 16.93
C PHE A 44 -7.13 -8.22 15.59
N VAL A 45 -6.25 -7.21 15.52
CA VAL A 45 -5.93 -6.56 14.24
C VAL A 45 -5.08 -7.53 13.41
N THR A 46 -5.70 -8.23 12.47
CA THR A 46 -5.04 -9.19 11.58
C THR A 46 -4.30 -8.49 10.44
N SER A 47 -4.84 -7.39 9.92
CA SER A 47 -4.21 -6.63 8.85
C SER A 47 -4.60 -5.15 8.82
N TYR A 48 -3.89 -4.38 7.99
CA TYR A 48 -4.21 -3.00 7.70
C TYR A 48 -4.47 -2.87 6.21
N LYS A 49 -5.62 -2.30 5.87
CA LYS A 49 -5.93 -1.87 4.50
C LYS A 49 -5.28 -0.51 4.27
N VAL A 50 -4.23 -0.50 3.47
CA VAL A 50 -3.49 0.71 3.12
C VAL A 50 -3.98 1.19 1.77
N LYS A 51 -4.38 2.45 1.69
CA LYS A 51 -4.70 3.10 0.44
C LYS A 51 -3.50 3.91 -0.01
N LEU A 52 -2.99 3.61 -1.19
CA LEU A 52 -1.96 4.36 -1.87
C LEU A 52 -2.60 5.21 -2.98
N VAL A 53 -2.15 6.46 -3.10
CA VAL A 53 -2.61 7.37 -4.16
C VAL A 53 -1.41 7.96 -4.87
N GLY A 54 -1.44 7.94 -6.19
CA GLY A 54 -0.37 8.47 -7.02
C GLY A 54 -0.75 8.51 -8.49
N ASN A 55 0.22 8.86 -9.33
CA ASN A 55 0.07 8.78 -10.78
C ASN A 55 0.76 7.50 -11.26
N TYR A 56 -0.01 6.59 -11.82
CA TYR A 56 0.50 5.41 -12.53
C TYR A 56 -0.23 5.30 -13.86
N PRO A 57 0.43 4.89 -14.96
CA PRO A 57 -0.29 4.53 -16.18
C PRO A 57 -1.29 3.43 -15.84
N THR A 58 -2.52 3.57 -16.33
CA THR A 58 -3.70 2.73 -16.07
C THR A 58 -3.37 1.34 -15.53
N ILE A 59 -3.83 1.03 -14.31
CA ILE A 59 -3.60 -0.26 -13.66
C ILE A 59 -4.60 -1.26 -14.24
N SER A 60 -4.36 -1.73 -15.46
CA SER A 60 -5.08 -2.85 -16.07
C SER A 60 -4.41 -4.20 -15.78
N GLU A 61 -3.22 -4.18 -15.18
CA GLU A 61 -2.37 -5.35 -14.98
C GLU A 61 -2.05 -5.60 -13.50
N VAL A 62 -1.70 -6.85 -13.19
CA VAL A 62 -1.20 -7.23 -11.86
C VAL A 62 0.16 -6.56 -11.65
N VAL A 63 0.25 -5.69 -10.65
CA VAL A 63 1.48 -4.99 -10.29
C VAL A 63 2.06 -5.49 -8.99
N LYS A 64 3.38 -5.62 -8.92
CA LYS A 64 4.11 -5.93 -7.68
C LYS A 64 4.43 -4.64 -6.95
N ILE A 65 4.11 -4.59 -5.66
CA ILE A 65 4.38 -3.44 -4.79
C ILE A 65 5.42 -3.85 -3.76
N ASP A 66 6.55 -3.16 -3.79
CA ASP A 66 7.66 -3.37 -2.87
C ASP A 66 7.88 -2.11 -2.02
N PHE A 67 8.09 -2.31 -0.72
CA PHE A 67 8.48 -1.26 0.23
C PHE A 67 9.96 -1.42 0.53
N LYS A 68 10.80 -0.51 0.02
CA LYS A 68 12.24 -0.50 0.29
C LYS A 68 12.61 0.69 1.17
#